data_AF-A0A3D3ZW44-F1
#
_entry.id   AF-A0A3D3ZW44-F1
#
_cell.length_a   1.000
_cell.length_b   1.000
_cell.length_c   1.000
_cell.angle_alpha   90.00
_cell.angle_beta   90.00
_cell.angle_gamma   90.00
#
_symmetry.space_group_name_H-M   'P 1'
#
loop_
_entity.id
_entity.type
_entity.pdbx_description
1 polymer ?
#
loop_
_entity_poly.entity_id
_entity_poly.type
_entity_poly.pdbx_seq_one_letter_code
_entity_poly.pdbx_strand_id
1 'polypeptide(L)'
;MSFSADFSADALSSRFITHEGPQVIEIIFKGLYFHTTADVNAFYDCIENHINETGEAQWFLMVNTEGYRIDGDAWFAFTRRGQDLNEAHSMKTVRYDADEATLKQIARDKGTDRENPSLFGSREEAMTYLKSLPSKRRTHTAHHPNFHKAEFLRRLHFDHDANILEIDFSGMSFEHSRDVNDVHNWTEEAIRATRLKWWVVFNYEGTRIQSPAWVQFSMRSEAFNDTYSMGSVRYALGSETETDKRMRYEAKTARPNIRNTRAEAIERLEELQADYRATH
;
A
#
# COMPACT_ATOMS: atom_id res chain seq x y z
N MET A 1 -9.16 14.29 -27.73
CA MET A 1 -9.12 13.42 -26.54
C MET A 1 -10.28 13.79 -25.63
N SER A 2 -10.92 12.80 -25.01
CA SER A 2 -11.82 13.03 -23.89
C SER A 2 -10.99 13.02 -22.60
N PHE A 3 -11.22 13.99 -21.72
CA PHE A 3 -10.55 14.06 -20.43
C PHE A 3 -11.39 13.34 -19.36
N SER A 4 -10.73 12.60 -18.47
CA SER A 4 -11.33 12.05 -17.27
C SER A 4 -11.22 13.03 -16.11
N ALA A 5 -12.31 13.18 -15.38
CA ALA A 5 -12.37 13.86 -14.08
C ALA A 5 -12.69 12.88 -12.93
N ASP A 6 -12.58 11.57 -13.18
CA ASP A 6 -12.72 10.54 -12.16
C ASP A 6 -11.37 10.28 -11.48
N PHE A 7 -11.27 10.69 -10.22
CA PHE A 7 -10.10 10.52 -9.35
C PHE A 7 -10.35 9.50 -8.22
N SER A 8 -11.32 8.60 -8.39
CA SER A 8 -11.47 7.45 -7.49
C SER A 8 -10.25 6.54 -7.55
N ALA A 9 -9.94 5.85 -6.45
CA ALA A 9 -8.78 4.96 -6.38
C ALA A 9 -8.80 3.88 -7.48
N ASP A 10 -9.96 3.31 -7.78
CA ASP A 10 -10.13 2.31 -8.83
C ASP A 10 -9.78 2.88 -10.22
N ALA A 11 -10.24 4.10 -10.52
CA ALA A 11 -9.94 4.77 -11.80
C ALA A 11 -8.46 5.14 -11.94
N LEU A 12 -7.81 5.48 -10.82
CA LEU A 12 -6.40 5.89 -10.78
C LEU A 12 -5.41 4.73 -10.71
N SER A 13 -5.81 3.55 -10.23
CA SER A 13 -4.93 2.38 -10.06
C SER A 13 -4.10 2.04 -11.31
N SER A 14 -4.72 2.13 -12.49
CA SER A 14 -4.06 1.87 -13.79
C SER A 14 -3.10 2.96 -14.26
N ARG A 15 -3.06 4.12 -13.56
CA ARG A 15 -2.20 5.27 -13.89
C ARG A 15 -0.81 5.18 -13.28
N PHE A 16 -0.58 4.19 -12.40
CA PHE A 16 0.68 3.99 -11.71
C PHE A 16 1.22 2.60 -12.03
N ILE A 17 2.38 2.54 -12.68
CA ILE A 17 2.99 1.26 -13.08
C ILE A 17 4.35 1.13 -12.40
N THR A 18 4.50 0.10 -11.58
CA THR A 18 5.77 -0.21 -10.93
C THR A 18 6.64 -1.09 -11.81
N HIS A 19 7.82 -0.58 -12.17
CA HIS A 19 8.88 -1.33 -12.84
C HIS A 19 9.97 -1.63 -11.82
N GLU A 20 9.82 -2.75 -11.11
CA GLU A 20 10.72 -3.15 -10.00
C GLU A 20 12.19 -3.24 -10.42
N GLY A 21 12.48 -3.96 -11.50
CA GLY A 21 13.85 -4.17 -11.99
C GLY A 21 14.64 -2.87 -12.19
N PRO A 22 14.12 -1.89 -12.95
CA PRO A 22 14.78 -0.58 -13.10
C PRO A 22 14.48 0.41 -11.96
N GLN A 23 13.71 0.02 -10.93
CA GLN A 23 13.30 0.89 -9.80
C GLN A 23 12.56 2.15 -10.24
N VAL A 24 11.65 2.02 -11.21
CA VAL A 24 10.87 3.13 -11.78
C VAL A 24 9.41 3.00 -11.40
N ILE A 25 8.81 4.10 -10.91
CA ILE A 25 7.36 4.26 -10.91
C ILE A 25 6.99 5.17 -12.07
N GLU A 26 6.18 4.63 -12.98
CA GLU A 26 5.62 5.36 -14.09
C GLU A 26 4.27 5.95 -13.71
N ILE A 27 4.14 7.28 -13.87
CA ILE A 27 2.97 8.07 -13.50
C ILE A 27 2.33 8.60 -14.78
N ILE A 28 1.05 8.28 -15.01
CA ILE A 28 0.36 8.60 -16.26
C ILE A 28 -0.64 9.74 -16.06
N PHE A 29 -0.29 10.97 -16.46
CA PHE A 29 -1.27 12.08 -16.47
C PHE A 29 -2.18 12.08 -17.70
N LYS A 30 -1.86 11.29 -18.74
CA LYS A 30 -2.54 11.33 -20.03
C LYS A 30 -4.06 11.28 -19.94
N GLY A 31 -4.70 12.34 -20.43
CA GLY A 31 -6.16 12.47 -20.45
C GLY A 31 -6.78 12.75 -19.08
N LEU A 32 -6.02 13.14 -18.06
CA LEU A 32 -6.58 13.62 -16.79
C LEU A 32 -6.87 15.12 -16.86
N TYR A 33 -7.94 15.53 -16.18
CA TYR A 33 -8.29 16.94 -16.01
C TYR A 33 -8.57 17.25 -14.53
N PHE A 34 -7.68 18.03 -13.94
CA PHE A 34 -7.75 18.49 -12.56
C PHE A 34 -8.54 19.80 -12.50
N HIS A 35 -9.77 19.76 -11.99
CA HIS A 35 -10.62 20.93 -11.84
C HIS A 35 -10.42 21.62 -10.49
N THR A 36 -10.17 20.83 -9.45
CA THR A 36 -10.13 21.29 -8.07
C THR A 36 -8.89 20.81 -7.33
N THR A 37 -8.60 21.46 -6.20
CA THR A 37 -7.60 20.97 -5.23
C THR A 37 -7.93 19.57 -4.71
N ALA A 38 -9.21 19.18 -4.65
CA ALA A 38 -9.62 17.84 -4.21
C ALA A 38 -9.16 16.76 -5.21
N ASP A 39 -9.30 17.02 -6.51
CA ASP A 39 -8.83 16.11 -7.57
C ASP A 39 -7.32 15.87 -7.48
N VAL A 40 -6.58 16.96 -7.24
CA VAL A 40 -5.13 16.91 -7.06
C VAL A 40 -4.78 16.07 -5.83
N ASN A 41 -5.40 16.34 -4.69
CA ASN A 41 -5.10 15.60 -3.47
C ASN A 41 -5.44 14.11 -3.65
N ALA A 42 -6.60 13.77 -4.21
CA ALA A 42 -6.98 12.39 -4.48
C ALA A 42 -5.95 11.66 -5.38
N PHE A 43 -5.44 12.33 -6.41
CA PHE A 43 -4.38 11.77 -7.25
C PHE A 43 -3.08 11.52 -6.49
N TYR A 44 -2.61 12.52 -5.75
CA TYR A 44 -1.33 12.44 -5.04
C TYR A 44 -1.38 11.47 -3.85
N ASP A 45 -2.50 11.41 -3.13
CA ASP A 45 -2.73 10.44 -2.06
C ASP A 45 -2.72 9.01 -2.63
N CYS A 46 -3.30 8.80 -3.82
CA CYS A 46 -3.33 7.50 -4.46
C CYS A 46 -1.92 7.02 -4.89
N ILE A 47 -1.08 7.88 -5.47
CA ILE A 47 0.30 7.51 -5.82
C ILE A 47 1.20 7.34 -4.60
N GLU A 48 1.02 8.15 -3.54
CA GLU A 48 1.74 7.97 -2.28
C GLU A 48 1.37 6.62 -1.64
N ASN A 49 0.09 6.24 -1.65
CA ASN A 49 -0.34 4.91 -1.20
C ASN A 49 0.26 3.80 -2.07
N HIS A 50 0.24 3.94 -3.40
CA HIS A 50 0.87 2.99 -4.32
C HIS A 50 2.37 2.82 -4.04
N ILE A 51 3.09 3.91 -3.79
CA ILE A 51 4.52 3.88 -3.39
C ILE A 51 4.67 3.16 -2.04
N ASN A 52 3.85 3.48 -1.05
CA ASN A 52 3.92 2.88 0.28
C ASN A 52 3.65 1.37 0.24
N GLU A 53 2.75 0.90 -0.62
CA GLU A 53 2.46 -0.53 -0.83
C GLU A 53 3.67 -1.31 -1.35
N THR A 54 4.57 -0.66 -2.10
CA THR A 54 5.82 -1.28 -2.53
C THR A 54 6.78 -1.58 -1.37
N GLY A 55 6.62 -0.89 -0.23
CA GLY A 55 7.53 -0.95 0.91
C GLY A 55 8.85 -0.22 0.70
N GLU A 56 9.02 0.49 -0.41
CA GLU A 56 10.25 1.15 -0.81
C GLU A 56 10.09 2.68 -0.83
N ALA A 57 10.97 3.38 -0.12
CA ALA A 57 10.85 4.82 0.11
C ALA A 57 11.31 5.68 -1.07
N GLN A 58 12.16 5.16 -1.96
CA GLN A 58 12.84 5.94 -2.99
C GLN A 58 12.67 5.29 -4.37
N TRP A 59 12.23 6.04 -5.37
CA TRP A 59 11.95 5.56 -6.73
C TRP A 59 12.51 6.55 -7.76
N PHE A 60 12.85 6.06 -8.95
CA PHE A 60 12.90 6.93 -10.11
C PHE A 60 11.47 7.19 -10.57
N LEU A 61 11.12 8.45 -10.80
CA LEU A 61 9.77 8.81 -11.27
C LEU A 61 9.81 9.12 -12.77
N MET A 62 8.99 8.41 -13.54
CA MET A 62 8.83 8.62 -14.97
C MET A 62 7.42 9.09 -15.25
N VAL A 63 7.26 10.34 -15.66
CA VAL A 63 5.94 10.98 -15.76
C VAL A 63 5.55 11.15 -17.22
N ASN A 64 4.43 10.57 -17.62
CA ASN A 64 3.78 10.91 -18.88
C ASN A 64 3.05 12.25 -18.71
N THR A 65 3.43 13.25 -19.49
CA THR A 65 2.81 14.59 -19.45
C THR A 65 2.00 14.91 -20.70
N GLU A 66 1.63 13.90 -21.49
CA GLU A 66 0.83 14.10 -22.71
C GLU A 66 -0.60 14.50 -22.35
N GLY A 67 -1.16 15.48 -23.05
CA GLY A 67 -2.61 15.74 -23.06
C GLY A 67 -3.32 15.68 -21.71
N TYR A 68 -2.79 16.33 -20.67
CA TYR A 68 -3.48 16.55 -19.37
C TYR A 68 -3.83 18.03 -19.19
N ARG A 69 -4.78 18.34 -18.31
CA ARG A 69 -5.23 19.72 -18.03
C ARG A 69 -5.34 19.98 -16.55
N ILE A 70 -5.08 21.21 -16.16
CA ILE A 70 -5.25 21.70 -14.79
C ILE A 70 -5.94 23.06 -14.88
N ASP A 71 -7.03 23.24 -14.14
CA ASP A 71 -7.66 24.54 -13.96
C ASP A 71 -6.84 25.42 -13.00
N GLY A 72 -6.96 26.75 -13.16
CA GLY A 72 -6.18 27.71 -12.37
C GLY A 72 -6.29 27.51 -10.86
N ASP A 73 -7.49 27.17 -10.37
CA ASP A 73 -7.77 26.95 -8.95
C ASP A 73 -7.07 25.69 -8.38
N ALA A 74 -6.78 24.70 -9.22
CA ALA A 74 -6.07 23.47 -8.85
C ALA A 74 -4.53 23.60 -9.00
N TRP A 75 -4.05 24.62 -9.71
CA TRP A 75 -2.63 24.76 -10.08
C TRP A 75 -1.68 24.82 -8.88
N PHE A 76 -2.06 25.56 -7.84
CA PHE A 76 -1.23 25.72 -6.65
C PHE A 76 -1.04 24.38 -5.93
N ALA A 77 -2.14 23.66 -5.70
CA ALA A 77 -2.10 22.33 -5.09
C ALA A 77 -1.29 21.36 -5.95
N PHE A 78 -1.47 21.38 -7.27
CA PHE A 78 -0.77 20.47 -8.19
C PHE A 78 0.74 20.66 -8.12
N THR A 79 1.19 21.92 -8.13
CA THR A 79 2.61 22.26 -8.03
C THR A 79 3.17 21.84 -6.67
N ARG A 80 2.44 22.14 -5.59
CA ARG A 80 2.90 21.84 -4.22
C ARG A 80 2.99 20.33 -3.96
N ARG A 81 1.94 19.58 -4.25
CA ARG A 81 1.92 18.12 -4.06
C ARG A 81 2.94 17.42 -4.97
N GLY A 82 3.13 17.93 -6.19
CA GLY A 82 4.19 17.47 -7.08
C GLY A 82 5.59 17.67 -6.49
N GLN A 83 5.85 18.82 -5.87
CA GLN A 83 7.11 19.07 -5.17
C GLN A 83 7.28 18.12 -3.97
N ASP A 84 6.25 17.99 -3.13
CA ASP A 84 6.28 17.14 -1.94
C ASP A 84 6.56 15.68 -2.30
N LEU A 85 5.91 15.14 -3.33
CA LEU A 85 6.15 13.78 -3.86
C LEU A 85 7.61 13.59 -4.31
N ASN A 86 8.16 14.59 -4.99
CA ASN A 86 9.55 14.53 -5.47
C ASN A 86 10.54 14.56 -4.30
N GLU A 87 10.33 15.43 -3.32
CA GLU A 87 11.19 15.55 -2.15
C GLU A 87 11.16 14.28 -1.29
N ALA A 88 9.98 13.68 -1.12
CA ALA A 88 9.81 12.49 -0.31
C ALA A 88 10.34 11.21 -0.97
N HIS A 89 10.10 11.04 -2.28
CA HIS A 89 10.24 9.73 -2.92
C HIS A 89 11.16 9.69 -4.15
N SER A 90 11.53 10.83 -4.75
CA SER A 90 12.24 10.79 -6.03
C SER A 90 13.77 10.74 -5.89
N MET A 91 14.39 9.73 -6.50
CA MET A 91 15.84 9.73 -6.74
C MET A 91 16.23 10.62 -7.93
N LYS A 92 15.35 10.64 -8.95
CA LYS A 92 15.35 11.49 -10.14
C LYS A 92 13.97 11.37 -10.80
N THR A 93 13.47 12.51 -11.26
CA THR A 93 12.22 12.58 -12.04
C THR A 93 12.52 13.00 -13.46
N VAL A 94 11.90 12.30 -14.41
CA VAL A 94 11.90 12.64 -15.83
C VAL A 94 10.49 12.64 -16.37
N ARG A 95 10.30 13.37 -17.47
CA ARG A 95 9.03 13.48 -18.17
C ARG A 95 9.19 12.93 -19.57
N TYR A 96 8.14 12.31 -20.08
CA TYR A 96 8.06 12.00 -21.50
C TYR A 96 6.72 12.47 -22.07
N ASP A 97 6.79 12.95 -23.30
CA ASP A 97 5.66 13.53 -24.00
C ASP A 97 5.87 13.40 -25.51
N ALA A 98 5.05 12.56 -26.14
CA ALA A 98 5.08 12.31 -27.57
C ALA A 98 4.21 13.28 -28.39
N ASP A 99 3.64 14.33 -27.78
CA ASP A 99 2.88 15.33 -28.52
C ASP A 99 3.79 16.07 -29.51
N GLU A 100 3.28 16.29 -30.72
CA GLU A 100 4.07 16.82 -31.85
C GLU A 100 4.72 18.17 -31.54
N ALA A 101 4.04 19.00 -30.73
CA ALA A 101 4.56 20.28 -30.27
C ALA A 101 5.80 20.09 -29.36
N THR A 102 5.72 19.15 -28.42
CA THR A 102 6.82 18.82 -27.51
C THR A 102 8.00 18.20 -28.26
N LEU A 103 7.74 17.31 -29.21
CA LEU A 103 8.79 16.74 -30.08
C LEU A 103 9.53 17.84 -30.88
N LYS A 104 8.79 18.79 -31.46
CA LYS A 104 9.38 19.95 -32.17
C LYS A 104 10.19 20.84 -31.24
N GLN A 105 9.73 21.02 -30.00
CA GLN A 105 10.46 21.80 -29.00
C GLN A 105 11.78 21.10 -28.62
N ILE A 106 11.73 19.81 -28.28
CA ILE A 106 12.92 19.01 -27.93
C ILE A 106 13.95 19.08 -29.06
N ALA A 107 13.52 18.87 -30.30
CA ALA A 107 14.41 18.93 -31.46
C ALA A 107 15.06 20.32 -31.66
N ARG A 108 14.33 21.40 -31.36
CA ARG A 108 14.82 22.78 -31.46
C ARG A 108 15.82 23.12 -30.36
N ASP A 109 15.56 22.68 -29.14
CA ASP A 109 16.33 23.07 -27.96
C ASP A 109 17.60 22.20 -27.77
N LYS A 110 17.68 21.04 -28.44
CA LYS A 110 18.80 20.09 -28.37
C LYS A 110 20.16 20.75 -28.68
N GLY A 111 21.13 20.57 -27.79
CA GLY A 111 22.48 21.13 -27.92
C GLY A 111 22.59 22.62 -27.60
N THR A 112 21.54 23.22 -27.03
CA THR A 112 21.52 24.62 -26.59
C THR A 112 21.34 24.71 -25.08
N ASP A 113 21.55 25.89 -24.50
CA ASP A 113 21.31 26.15 -23.06
C ASP A 113 19.84 25.97 -22.64
N ARG A 114 18.91 25.83 -23.61
CA ARG A 114 17.48 25.58 -23.35
C ARG A 114 17.13 24.10 -23.27
N GLU A 115 18.08 23.22 -23.58
CA GLU A 115 17.85 21.77 -23.51
C GLU A 115 17.45 21.37 -22.09
N ASN A 116 16.30 20.71 -21.95
CA ASN A 116 15.87 20.12 -20.69
C ASN A 116 16.28 18.65 -20.65
N PRO A 117 17.33 18.26 -19.89
CA PRO A 117 17.83 16.88 -19.88
C PRO A 117 16.88 15.89 -19.18
N SER A 118 15.74 16.35 -18.66
CA SER A 118 14.75 15.53 -17.98
C SER A 118 13.42 15.46 -18.75
N LEU A 119 13.38 15.91 -20.00
CA LEU A 119 12.22 15.82 -20.90
C LEU A 119 12.58 15.00 -22.15
N PHE A 120 11.80 13.96 -22.42
CA PHE A 120 12.03 13.01 -23.51
C PHE A 120 10.83 12.95 -24.46
N GLY A 121 11.08 12.61 -25.72
CA GLY A 121 10.01 12.46 -26.72
C GLY A 121 9.30 11.12 -26.66
N SER A 122 9.87 10.15 -25.94
CA SER A 122 9.31 8.80 -25.83
C SER A 122 9.53 8.19 -24.45
N ARG A 123 8.64 7.26 -24.11
CA ARG A 123 8.72 6.43 -22.90
C ARG A 123 10.02 5.61 -22.85
N GLU A 124 10.47 5.11 -23.99
CA GLU A 124 11.63 4.24 -24.13
C GLU A 124 12.95 4.99 -23.86
N GLU A 125 13.07 6.21 -24.37
CA GLU A 125 14.21 7.08 -24.10
C GLU A 125 14.28 7.47 -22.62
N ALA A 126 13.15 7.87 -22.02
CA ALA A 126 13.07 8.19 -20.60
C ALA A 126 13.48 6.99 -19.72
N MET A 127 12.95 5.80 -20.01
CA MET A 127 13.30 4.56 -19.32
C MET A 127 14.79 4.21 -19.46
N THR A 128 15.34 4.37 -20.67
CA THR A 128 16.76 4.10 -20.94
C THR A 128 17.66 5.04 -20.15
N TYR A 129 17.31 6.34 -20.11
CA TYR A 129 18.04 7.32 -19.30
C TYR A 129 17.98 6.99 -17.81
N LEU A 130 16.79 6.69 -17.26
CA LEU A 130 16.66 6.34 -15.84
C LEU A 130 17.48 5.10 -15.47
N LYS A 131 17.48 4.06 -16.31
CA LYS A 131 18.31 2.85 -16.10
C LYS A 131 19.81 3.13 -16.07
N SER A 132 20.27 4.23 -16.67
CA SER A 132 21.68 4.62 -16.65
C SER A 132 22.12 5.30 -15.34
N LEU A 133 21.16 5.76 -14.53
CA LEU A 133 21.45 6.51 -13.31
C LEU A 133 21.77 5.56 -12.14
N PRO A 134 22.72 5.94 -11.27
CA PRO A 134 22.99 5.18 -10.06
C PRO A 134 21.79 5.24 -9.11
N SER A 135 21.39 4.10 -8.59
CA SER A 135 20.35 4.03 -7.55
C SER A 135 20.87 4.64 -6.25
N LYS A 136 20.03 5.43 -5.60
CA LYS A 136 20.21 5.89 -4.21
C LYS A 136 19.47 5.01 -3.21
N ARG A 137 18.73 3.99 -3.67
CA ARG A 137 18.17 3.02 -2.74
C ARG A 137 19.32 2.40 -1.99
N ARG A 138 19.15 2.28 -0.67
CA ARG A 138 19.95 1.32 0.08
C ARG A 138 19.80 0.00 -0.65
N THR A 139 20.92 -0.66 -0.92
CA THR A 139 20.93 -1.98 -1.55
C THR A 139 19.95 -2.83 -0.78
N HIS A 140 18.78 -3.07 -1.37
CA HIS A 140 17.79 -3.93 -0.80
C HIS A 140 18.49 -5.28 -0.75
N THR A 141 18.86 -5.75 0.44
CA THR A 141 19.18 -7.16 0.64
C THR A 141 17.96 -7.85 0.07
N ALA A 142 18.08 -8.47 -1.10
CA ALA A 142 16.95 -9.10 -1.77
C ALA A 142 16.35 -10.08 -0.78
N HIS A 143 15.29 -9.62 -0.13
CA HIS A 143 14.59 -10.39 0.85
C HIS A 143 13.82 -11.41 0.04
N HIS A 144 14.38 -12.61 -0.04
CA HIS A 144 13.70 -13.75 -0.61
C HIS A 144 12.36 -13.88 0.13
N PRO A 145 11.23 -13.95 -0.58
CA PRO A 145 9.93 -14.11 0.06
C PRO A 145 10.00 -15.34 0.98
N ASN A 146 9.72 -15.17 2.27
CA ASN A 146 9.72 -16.30 3.20
C ASN A 146 8.43 -17.11 3.10
N PHE A 147 7.42 -16.56 2.41
CA PHE A 147 6.11 -17.17 2.23
C PHE A 147 5.73 -17.25 0.75
N HIS A 148 4.93 -18.27 0.43
CA HIS A 148 4.34 -18.45 -0.89
C HIS A 148 2.82 -18.39 -0.81
N LYS A 149 2.19 -17.66 -1.75
CA LYS A 149 0.74 -17.41 -1.77
C LYS A 149 -0.09 -18.69 -1.62
N ALA A 150 0.20 -19.73 -2.41
CA ALA A 150 -0.57 -20.97 -2.39
C ALA A 150 -0.48 -21.73 -1.05
N GLU A 151 0.65 -21.61 -0.34
CA GLU A 151 0.82 -22.22 0.98
C GLU A 151 0.12 -21.41 2.05
N PHE A 152 0.27 -20.09 1.99
CA PHE A 152 -0.38 -19.18 2.94
C PHE A 152 -1.91 -19.23 2.84
N LEU A 153 -2.49 -19.30 1.63
CA LEU A 153 -3.94 -19.37 1.47
C LEU A 153 -4.57 -20.61 2.12
N ARG A 154 -3.82 -21.70 2.31
CA ARG A 154 -4.31 -22.89 3.06
C ARG A 154 -4.45 -22.65 4.57
N ARG A 155 -3.87 -21.56 5.08
CA ARG A 155 -3.95 -21.11 6.47
C ARG A 155 -5.16 -20.20 6.73
N LEU A 156 -5.94 -19.89 5.69
CA LEU A 156 -7.19 -19.16 5.82
C LEU A 156 -8.35 -20.16 5.86
N HIS A 157 -9.19 -20.05 6.88
CA HIS A 157 -10.40 -20.86 6.99
C HIS A 157 -11.63 -19.96 7.15
N PHE A 158 -12.53 -20.02 6.17
CA PHE A 158 -13.77 -19.27 6.16
C PHE A 158 -14.92 -20.17 6.64
N ASP A 159 -15.41 -19.91 7.84
CA ASP A 159 -16.65 -20.49 8.36
C ASP A 159 -17.81 -19.56 8.03
N HIS A 160 -18.49 -19.86 6.93
CA HIS A 160 -19.61 -19.05 6.44
C HIS A 160 -20.84 -19.11 7.36
N ASP A 161 -21.04 -20.18 8.11
CA ASP A 161 -22.20 -20.35 8.97
C ASP A 161 -22.06 -19.49 10.24
N ALA A 162 -20.85 -19.44 10.79
CA ALA A 162 -20.53 -18.60 11.94
C ALA A 162 -20.12 -17.16 11.56
N ASN A 163 -19.89 -16.90 10.26
CA ASN A 163 -19.27 -15.68 9.74
C ASN A 163 -17.91 -15.37 10.39
N ILE A 164 -17.09 -16.41 10.56
CA ILE A 164 -15.77 -16.35 11.17
C ILE A 164 -14.70 -16.64 10.12
N LEU A 165 -13.67 -15.79 10.08
CA LEU A 165 -12.43 -16.04 9.35
C LEU A 165 -11.33 -16.38 10.36
N GLU A 166 -10.79 -17.59 10.28
CA GLU A 166 -9.58 -17.97 11.00
C GLU A 166 -8.36 -17.76 10.12
N ILE A 167 -7.37 -17.04 10.65
CA ILE A 167 -6.10 -16.75 10.00
C ILE A 167 -4.98 -17.38 10.84
N ASP A 168 -4.35 -18.41 10.29
CA ASP A 168 -3.32 -19.14 11.00
C ASP A 168 -1.90 -18.61 10.71
N PHE A 169 -1.30 -17.87 11.66
CA PHE A 169 0.11 -17.45 11.60
C PHE A 169 1.06 -18.37 12.36
N SER A 170 0.60 -19.54 12.79
CA SER A 170 1.42 -20.40 13.64
C SER A 170 2.75 -20.79 13.00
N GLY A 171 3.82 -20.62 13.78
CA GLY A 171 5.20 -20.89 13.37
C GLY A 171 5.75 -19.96 12.29
N MET A 172 5.01 -18.93 11.86
CA MET A 172 5.50 -17.97 10.87
C MET A 172 6.47 -16.97 11.50
N SER A 173 7.56 -16.68 10.79
CA SER A 173 8.51 -15.62 11.16
C SER A 173 8.49 -14.54 10.09
N PHE A 174 7.98 -13.36 10.44
CA PHE A 174 7.97 -12.19 9.56
C PHE A 174 9.31 -11.47 9.70
N GLU A 175 10.19 -11.66 8.71
CA GLU A 175 11.56 -11.17 8.78
C GLU A 175 11.68 -9.69 8.36
N HIS A 176 10.82 -9.25 7.43
CA HIS A 176 10.84 -7.90 6.86
C HIS A 176 9.45 -7.45 6.37
N SER A 177 9.34 -6.17 5.99
CA SER A 177 8.09 -5.56 5.51
C SER A 177 7.43 -6.31 4.35
N ARG A 178 8.23 -6.88 3.42
CA ARG A 178 7.68 -7.65 2.30
C ARG A 178 6.87 -8.87 2.75
N ASP A 179 7.32 -9.63 3.76
CA ASP A 179 6.58 -10.78 4.27
C ASP A 179 5.20 -10.37 4.79
N VAL A 180 5.16 -9.22 5.48
CA VAL A 180 3.93 -8.63 6.00
C VAL A 180 3.00 -8.23 4.87
N ASN A 181 3.52 -7.49 3.88
CA ASN A 181 2.73 -6.99 2.76
C ASN A 181 2.15 -8.15 1.94
N ASP A 182 2.97 -9.15 1.62
CA ASP A 182 2.55 -10.32 0.86
C ASP A 182 1.39 -11.05 1.56
N VAL A 183 1.55 -11.37 2.85
CA VAL A 183 0.52 -12.04 3.67
C VAL A 183 -0.78 -11.23 3.77
N HIS A 184 -0.69 -9.92 4.03
CA HIS A 184 -1.89 -9.07 4.12
C HIS A 184 -2.57 -8.95 2.75
N ASN A 185 -1.82 -8.71 1.67
CA ASN A 185 -2.37 -8.58 0.32
C ASN A 185 -3.14 -9.84 -0.09
N TRP A 186 -2.59 -11.04 0.18
CA TRP A 186 -3.27 -12.30 -0.14
C TRP A 186 -4.52 -12.53 0.71
N THR A 187 -4.49 -12.17 1.99
CA THR A 187 -5.66 -12.25 2.88
C THR A 187 -6.77 -11.31 2.41
N GLU A 188 -6.43 -10.06 2.12
CA GLU A 188 -7.38 -9.04 1.67
C GLU A 188 -8.00 -9.41 0.31
N GLU A 189 -7.20 -9.95 -0.62
CA GLU A 189 -7.71 -10.47 -1.89
C GLU A 189 -8.72 -11.60 -1.68
N ALA A 190 -8.44 -12.55 -0.77
CA ALA A 190 -9.35 -13.63 -0.43
C ALA A 190 -10.66 -13.10 0.20
N ILE A 191 -10.59 -12.12 1.11
CA ILE A 191 -11.77 -11.51 1.73
C ILE A 191 -12.59 -10.73 0.71
N ARG A 192 -11.96 -9.92 -0.16
CA ARG A 192 -12.66 -9.14 -1.20
C ARG A 192 -13.51 -10.02 -2.10
N ALA A 193 -13.08 -11.24 -2.39
CA ALA A 193 -13.87 -12.21 -3.16
C ALA A 193 -15.21 -12.58 -2.48
N THR A 194 -15.27 -12.51 -1.15
CA THR A 194 -16.50 -12.77 -0.37
C THR A 194 -17.47 -11.60 -0.32
N ARG A 195 -16.99 -10.37 -0.52
CA ARG A 195 -17.73 -9.10 -0.38
C ARG A 195 -18.34 -8.87 1.01
N LEU A 196 -17.80 -9.52 2.05
CA LEU A 196 -18.26 -9.40 3.43
C LEU A 196 -17.13 -8.88 4.34
N LYS A 197 -17.52 -8.23 5.45
CA LYS A 197 -16.65 -8.09 6.63
C LYS A 197 -16.81 -9.32 7.51
N TRP A 198 -15.73 -9.75 8.14
CA TRP A 198 -15.65 -11.01 8.88
C TRP A 198 -15.33 -10.79 10.36
N TRP A 199 -15.82 -11.68 11.22
CA TRP A 199 -15.26 -11.80 12.57
C TRP A 199 -13.98 -12.61 12.50
N VAL A 200 -12.88 -12.11 13.07
CA VAL A 200 -11.55 -12.68 12.78
C VAL A 200 -10.93 -13.33 14.01
N VAL A 201 -10.43 -14.55 13.86
CA VAL A 201 -9.55 -15.17 14.86
C VAL A 201 -8.16 -15.37 14.27
N PHE A 202 -7.14 -14.89 14.97
CA PHE A 202 -5.76 -15.13 14.59
C PHE A 202 -5.08 -16.17 15.50
N ASN A 203 -4.43 -17.15 14.90
CA ASN A 203 -3.51 -18.04 15.60
C ASN A 203 -2.08 -17.46 15.55
N TYR A 204 -1.54 -17.05 16.69
CA TYR A 204 -0.20 -16.48 16.84
C TYR A 204 0.79 -17.48 17.47
N GLU A 205 0.43 -18.75 17.57
CA GLU A 205 1.25 -19.78 18.23
C GLU A 205 2.65 -19.88 17.59
N GLY A 206 3.68 -19.53 18.36
CA GLY A 206 5.06 -19.53 17.87
C GLY A 206 5.34 -18.53 16.75
N THR A 207 4.45 -17.57 16.49
CA THR A 207 4.68 -16.49 15.52
C THR A 207 5.76 -15.54 16.01
N ARG A 208 6.66 -15.13 15.10
CA ARG A 208 7.70 -14.15 15.37
C ARG A 208 7.58 -13.00 14.39
N ILE A 209 7.65 -11.77 14.90
CA ILE A 209 7.68 -10.57 14.08
C ILE A 209 9.00 -9.88 14.39
N GLN A 210 9.93 -9.91 13.43
CA GLN A 210 11.24 -9.32 13.62
C GLN A 210 11.15 -7.79 13.63
N SER A 211 12.12 -7.13 14.27
CA SER A 211 12.15 -5.65 14.33
C SER A 211 12.00 -4.96 12.97
N PRO A 212 12.60 -5.44 11.86
CA PRO A 212 12.42 -4.84 10.53
C PRO A 212 10.98 -4.97 9.97
N ALA A 213 10.21 -5.96 10.41
CA ALA A 213 8.83 -6.18 9.99
C ALA A 213 7.81 -5.45 10.88
N TRP A 214 8.18 -5.09 12.11
CA TRP A 214 7.26 -4.66 13.16
C TRP A 214 6.38 -3.47 12.79
N VAL A 215 6.99 -2.40 12.27
CA VAL A 215 6.26 -1.17 11.92
C VAL A 215 5.20 -1.46 10.84
N GLN A 216 5.62 -2.16 9.77
CA GLN A 216 4.71 -2.53 8.69
C GLN A 216 3.61 -3.47 9.18
N PHE A 217 3.94 -4.43 10.05
CA PHE A 217 2.98 -5.35 10.64
C PHE A 217 1.91 -4.61 11.43
N SER A 218 2.31 -3.65 12.27
CA SER A 218 1.37 -2.82 13.04
C SER A 218 0.43 -2.04 12.13
N MET A 219 0.99 -1.31 11.15
CA MET A 219 0.21 -0.47 10.24
C MET A 219 -0.76 -1.29 9.38
N ARG A 220 -0.30 -2.40 8.78
CA ARG A 220 -1.15 -3.26 7.94
C ARG A 220 -2.23 -3.97 8.78
N SER A 221 -1.91 -4.37 10.01
CA SER A 221 -2.88 -5.00 10.92
C SER A 221 -4.00 -4.04 11.33
N GLU A 222 -3.68 -2.77 11.58
CA GLU A 222 -4.66 -1.73 11.92
C GLU A 222 -5.60 -1.48 10.73
N ALA A 223 -5.03 -1.16 9.56
CA ALA A 223 -5.80 -0.93 8.33
C ALA A 223 -6.68 -2.13 7.94
N PHE A 224 -6.16 -3.35 8.14
CA PHE A 224 -6.91 -4.58 7.91
C PHE A 224 -8.15 -4.68 8.80
N ASN A 225 -8.00 -4.40 10.10
CA ASN A 225 -9.12 -4.49 11.04
C ASN A 225 -10.20 -3.46 10.72
N ASP A 226 -9.83 -2.22 10.45
CA ASP A 226 -10.80 -1.16 10.13
C ASP A 226 -11.63 -1.50 8.87
N THR A 227 -10.96 -2.06 7.87
CA THR A 227 -11.57 -2.30 6.56
C THR A 227 -12.35 -3.61 6.51
N TYR A 228 -11.77 -4.71 7.02
CA TYR A 228 -12.26 -6.07 6.75
C TYR A 228 -12.80 -6.81 7.97
N SER A 229 -12.55 -6.31 9.19
CA SER A 229 -12.95 -6.99 10.42
C SER A 229 -14.19 -6.35 11.05
N MET A 230 -15.10 -7.18 11.55
CA MET A 230 -16.19 -6.78 12.47
C MET A 230 -15.71 -6.78 13.92
N GLY A 231 -14.57 -7.42 14.18
CA GLY A 231 -13.95 -7.59 15.49
C GLY A 231 -12.98 -8.77 15.42
N SER A 232 -11.81 -8.63 16.05
CA SER A 232 -10.75 -9.64 15.98
C SER A 232 -10.27 -10.11 17.35
N VAL A 233 -10.00 -11.40 17.48
CA VAL A 233 -9.35 -12.01 18.66
C VAL A 233 -8.11 -12.78 18.24
N ARG A 234 -7.07 -12.76 19.07
CA ARG A 234 -5.79 -13.44 18.83
C ARG A 234 -5.56 -14.49 19.92
N TYR A 235 -4.91 -15.59 19.59
CA TYR A 235 -4.45 -16.53 20.60
C TYR A 235 -3.02 -17.02 20.37
N ALA A 236 -2.30 -17.26 21.45
CA ALA A 236 -1.02 -17.95 21.47
C ALA A 236 -0.71 -18.45 22.90
N LEU A 237 -0.08 -19.61 23.03
CA LEU A 237 0.33 -20.19 24.29
C LEU A 237 1.30 -19.27 25.03
N GLY A 238 0.96 -18.92 26.27
CA GLY A 238 1.78 -18.02 27.08
C GLY A 238 1.66 -16.53 26.71
N SER A 239 0.71 -16.17 25.83
CA SER A 239 0.43 -14.78 25.47
C SER A 239 -0.24 -13.97 26.60
N GLU A 240 -0.76 -14.63 27.63
CA GLU A 240 -1.12 -13.96 28.87
C GLU A 240 0.10 -13.85 29.81
N THR A 241 0.90 -12.80 29.65
CA THR A 241 1.95 -12.49 30.63
C THR A 241 1.36 -11.90 31.91
N GLU A 242 1.99 -12.13 33.06
CA GLU A 242 1.68 -11.48 34.36
C GLU A 242 1.61 -9.94 34.26
N THR A 243 2.41 -9.36 33.36
CA THR A 243 2.42 -7.92 33.02
C THR A 243 1.14 -7.47 32.33
N ASP A 244 0.58 -8.29 31.44
CA ASP A 244 -0.67 -8.00 30.73
C ASP A 244 -1.88 -8.13 31.67
N LYS A 245 -1.82 -9.05 32.63
CA LYS A 245 -2.81 -9.15 33.73
C LYS A 245 -2.76 -7.94 34.67
N ARG A 246 -1.60 -7.32 34.83
CA ARG A 246 -1.40 -6.10 35.64
C ARG A 246 -1.91 -4.85 34.92
N MET A 247 -1.65 -4.72 33.62
CA MET A 247 -2.24 -3.64 32.80
C MET A 247 -3.78 -3.74 32.74
N ARG A 248 -4.37 -4.95 32.79
CA ARG A 248 -5.84 -5.16 32.95
C ARG A 248 -6.39 -4.51 34.22
N TYR A 249 -5.59 -4.39 35.28
CA TYR A 249 -6.02 -3.83 36.56
C TYR A 249 -5.96 -2.30 36.57
N GLU A 250 -5.01 -1.70 35.83
CA GLU A 250 -4.76 -0.26 35.83
C GLU A 250 -5.54 0.51 34.74
N ALA A 251 -5.82 -0.10 33.57
CA ALA A 251 -6.28 0.67 32.40
C ALA A 251 -7.81 0.86 32.26
N LYS A 252 -8.67 0.16 33.02
CA LYS A 252 -10.15 0.31 33.07
C LYS A 252 -10.91 0.64 31.74
N THR A 253 -10.37 0.29 30.58
CA THR A 253 -10.99 0.59 29.28
C THR A 253 -10.54 -0.49 28.28
N ALA A 254 -11.48 -1.37 27.93
CA ALA A 254 -11.37 -2.54 27.04
C ALA A 254 -10.49 -3.71 27.51
N ARG A 255 -11.09 -4.91 27.56
CA ARG A 255 -10.36 -6.18 27.73
C ARG A 255 -9.55 -6.44 26.46
N PRO A 256 -8.24 -6.72 26.53
CA PRO A 256 -7.46 -7.07 25.33
C PRO A 256 -8.01 -8.37 24.71
N ASN A 257 -8.13 -8.39 23.39
CA ASN A 257 -8.59 -9.54 22.61
C ASN A 257 -7.45 -10.53 22.33
N ILE A 258 -6.73 -10.95 23.39
CA ILE A 258 -5.63 -11.92 23.35
C ILE A 258 -5.93 -13.06 24.33
N ARG A 259 -5.81 -14.32 23.89
CA ARG A 259 -6.12 -15.53 24.66
C ARG A 259 -5.02 -16.58 24.57
N ASN A 260 -5.00 -17.54 25.49
CA ASN A 260 -3.98 -18.59 25.45
C ASN A 260 -4.34 -19.70 24.47
N THR A 261 -5.64 -19.95 24.26
CA THR A 261 -6.11 -21.07 23.44
C THR A 261 -7.10 -20.63 22.36
N ARG A 262 -7.23 -21.45 21.32
CA ARG A 262 -8.24 -21.26 20.27
C ARG A 262 -9.66 -21.23 20.86
N ALA A 263 -9.97 -22.13 21.78
CA ALA A 263 -11.31 -22.22 22.37
C ALA A 263 -11.69 -20.93 23.11
N GLU A 264 -10.78 -20.40 23.94
CA GLU A 264 -10.99 -19.12 24.63
C GLU A 264 -11.11 -17.94 23.66
N ALA A 265 -10.39 -17.97 22.54
CA ALA A 265 -10.49 -16.93 21.51
C ALA A 265 -11.84 -16.95 20.79
N ILE A 266 -12.37 -18.14 20.50
CA ILE A 266 -13.70 -18.32 19.92
C ILE A 266 -14.77 -17.86 20.91
N GLU A 267 -14.71 -18.27 22.17
CA GLU A 267 -15.64 -17.80 23.21
C GLU A 267 -15.64 -16.26 23.31
N ARG A 268 -14.46 -15.63 23.33
CA ARG A 268 -14.37 -14.16 23.32
C ARG A 268 -14.94 -13.55 22.04
N LEU A 269 -14.76 -14.19 20.89
CA LEU A 269 -15.32 -13.69 19.64
C LEU A 269 -16.86 -13.78 19.65
N GLU A 270 -17.42 -14.85 20.21
CA GLU A 270 -18.86 -15.02 20.42
C GLU A 270 -19.44 -13.96 21.36
N GLU A 271 -18.73 -13.59 22.43
CA GLU A 271 -19.09 -12.45 23.28
C GLU A 271 -19.18 -11.15 22.46
N LEU A 272 -18.17 -10.87 21.62
CA LEU A 272 -18.15 -9.68 20.77
C LEU A 272 -19.30 -9.68 19.75
N GLN A 273 -19.61 -10.84 19.17
CA GLN A 273 -20.77 -11.00 18.28
C GLN A 273 -22.09 -10.74 19.02
N ALA A 274 -22.22 -11.22 20.26
CA ALA A 274 -23.40 -10.98 21.08
C ALA A 274 -23.55 -9.49 21.44
N ASP A 275 -22.47 -8.83 21.87
CA ASP A 275 -22.45 -7.39 22.16
C ASP A 275 -22.83 -6.57 20.92
N TYR A 276 -22.31 -6.93 19.75
CA TYR A 276 -22.63 -6.27 18.49
C TYR A 276 -24.11 -6.41 18.13
N ARG A 277 -24.67 -7.62 18.20
CA ARG A 277 -26.11 -7.92 17.96
C ARG A 277 -27.05 -7.27 18.98
N ALA A 278 -26.57 -6.98 20.19
CA ALA A 278 -27.37 -6.29 21.20
C ALA A 278 -27.42 -4.76 20.94
N THR A 279 -26.45 -4.23 20.19
CA THR A 279 -26.29 -2.79 19.96
C THR A 279 -26.80 -2.35 18.58
N HIS A 280 -26.99 -3.27 17.64
CA HIS A 280 -27.43 -3.05 16.26
C HIS A 280 -28.53 -4.03 15.87
#